data_AF-A0A2W0C2E3-F1
#
_entry.id   AF-A0A2W0C2E3-F1
#
_cell.length_a   1.000
_cell.length_b   1.000
_cell.length_c   1.000
_cell.angle_alpha   90.00
_cell.angle_beta   90.00
_cell.angle_gamma   90.00
#
_symmetry.space_group_name_H-M   'P 1'
#
loop_
_entity.id
_entity.type
_entity.pdbx_description
1 polymer ?
#
loop_
_entity_poly.entity_id
_entity_poly.type
_entity_poly.pdbx_seq_one_letter_code
_entity_poly.pdbx_strand_id
1 'polypeptide(L)'
;MTSLKERLLLLGYKKKSLHANLIAFQNDFKISAEIKLHDLTIPRLKELTSGNTPLNLLARTIYSENRGEPYRGMVAVGAVVLNRLKSHQFPNPLVKVITEPLAFTVVSNGQFWLKPNRRAYRTAREAMKGNDPTAGSLYFFNPDKSTSTWVKRLQLKLRIGRHEFA
;
A
#
# COMPACT_ATOMS: atom_id res chain seq x y z
N MET A 1 -11.16 -22.71 9.88
CA MET A 1 -10.13 -22.01 9.06
C MET A 1 -10.84 -20.98 8.19
N THR A 2 -10.35 -19.75 8.07
CA THR A 2 -10.94 -18.71 7.20
C THR A 2 -10.84 -19.14 5.73
N SER A 3 -11.98 -19.20 5.05
CA SER A 3 -12.13 -19.57 3.65
C SER A 3 -11.49 -18.55 2.70
N LEU A 4 -11.23 -18.94 1.45
CA LEU A 4 -10.69 -18.03 0.43
C LEU A 4 -11.66 -16.86 0.16
N LYS A 5 -12.97 -17.12 0.17
CA LYS A 5 -14.00 -16.10 -0.02
C LYS A 5 -13.96 -15.03 1.07
N GLU A 6 -13.87 -15.44 2.34
CA GLU A 6 -13.77 -14.52 3.48
C GLU A 6 -12.48 -13.69 3.42
N ARG A 7 -11.34 -14.31 3.05
CA ARG A 7 -10.06 -13.60 2.89
C ARG A 7 -10.14 -12.53 1.80
N LEU A 8 -10.76 -12.84 0.67
CA LEU A 8 -10.98 -11.88 -0.41
C LEU A 8 -11.92 -10.74 0.02
N LEU A 9 -12.95 -11.04 0.82
CA LEU A 9 -13.84 -10.03 1.38
C LEU A 9 -13.12 -9.09 2.36
N LEU A 10 -12.17 -9.58 3.16
CA LEU A 10 -11.33 -8.74 4.03
C LEU A 10 -10.49 -7.73 3.24
N LEU A 11 -10.13 -8.06 2.01
CA LEU A 11 -9.43 -7.19 1.06
C LEU A 11 -10.39 -6.35 0.20
N GLY A 12 -11.70 -6.53 0.36
CA GLY A 12 -12.79 -5.85 -0.33
C GLY A 12 -13.08 -6.32 -1.76
N TYR A 13 -12.65 -7.53 -2.13
CA TYR A 13 -13.06 -8.15 -3.38
C TYR A 13 -14.48 -8.72 -3.26
N LYS A 14 -15.43 -8.16 -4.03
CA LYS A 14 -16.87 -8.48 -3.98
C LYS A 14 -17.48 -8.84 -5.35
N LYS A 15 -16.68 -9.41 -6.28
CA LYS A 15 -17.16 -9.87 -7.59
C LYS A 15 -18.08 -11.09 -7.46
N LYS A 16 -18.85 -11.37 -8.52
CA LYS A 16 -19.89 -12.41 -8.60
C LYS A 16 -19.39 -13.83 -8.29
N SER A 17 -18.11 -14.15 -8.55
CA SER A 17 -17.56 -15.49 -8.32
C SER A 17 -16.22 -15.47 -7.58
N LEU A 18 -15.89 -16.58 -6.90
CA LEU A 18 -14.60 -16.77 -6.24
C LEU A 18 -13.44 -16.63 -7.24
N HIS A 19 -13.57 -17.26 -8.40
CA HIS A 19 -12.56 -17.20 -9.46
C HIS A 19 -12.32 -15.75 -9.93
N ALA A 20 -13.38 -14.97 -10.17
CA ALA A 20 -13.23 -13.57 -10.57
C ALA A 20 -12.54 -12.71 -9.50
N ASN A 21 -12.80 -12.98 -8.22
CA ASN A 21 -12.12 -12.28 -7.12
C ASN A 21 -10.64 -12.66 -7.02
N LEU A 22 -10.28 -13.93 -7.23
CA LEU A 22 -8.88 -14.35 -7.26
C LEU A 22 -8.10 -13.72 -8.42
N ILE A 23 -8.71 -13.64 -9.61
CA ILE A 23 -8.12 -12.94 -10.76
C ILE A 23 -7.94 -11.45 -10.46
N ALA A 24 -8.93 -10.80 -9.84
CA ALA A 24 -8.82 -9.39 -9.45
C ALA A 24 -7.67 -9.16 -8.45
N PHE A 25 -7.54 -10.04 -7.46
CA PHE A 25 -6.45 -10.02 -6.49
C PHE A 25 -5.07 -10.21 -7.16
N GLN A 26 -4.96 -11.20 -8.05
CA GLN A 26 -3.74 -11.44 -8.83
C GLN A 26 -3.35 -10.20 -9.65
N ASN A 27 -4.33 -9.54 -10.29
CA ASN A 27 -4.11 -8.38 -11.14
C ASN A 27 -3.72 -7.12 -10.37
N ASP A 28 -4.34 -6.89 -9.20
CA ASP A 28 -4.02 -5.74 -8.35
C ASP A 28 -2.59 -5.85 -7.82
N PHE A 29 -2.19 -7.04 -7.35
CA PHE A 29 -0.87 -7.25 -6.75
C PHE A 29 0.21 -7.81 -7.69
N LYS A 30 -0.07 -7.82 -9.00
CA LYS A 30 0.87 -8.25 -10.06
C LYS A 30 1.52 -9.61 -9.78
N ILE A 31 0.73 -10.57 -9.30
CA ILE A 31 1.22 -11.92 -8.95
C ILE A 31 1.57 -12.74 -10.22
N SER A 32 0.99 -12.42 -11.38
CA SER A 32 1.42 -12.84 -12.73
C SER A 32 0.63 -12.06 -13.80
N ALA A 33 1.15 -11.96 -15.03
CA ALA A 33 0.50 -11.33 -16.18
C ALA A 33 -0.38 -12.30 -17.00
N GLU A 34 -0.45 -13.57 -16.62
CA GLU A 34 -1.19 -14.59 -17.38
C GLU A 34 -2.68 -14.67 -17.01
N ILE A 35 -3.48 -15.17 -17.95
CA ILE A 35 -4.95 -15.32 -17.85
C ILE A 35 -5.35 -16.43 -16.82
N LYS A 36 -4.39 -17.25 -16.36
CA LYS A 36 -4.61 -18.34 -15.41
C LYS A 36 -4.28 -17.94 -13.96
N LEU A 37 -4.89 -18.64 -13.00
CA LEU A 37 -4.53 -18.49 -11.58
C LEU A 37 -3.11 -19.01 -11.36
N HIS A 38 -2.24 -18.15 -10.83
CA HIS A 38 -0.86 -18.48 -10.52
C HIS A 38 -0.74 -19.21 -9.17
N ASP A 39 0.24 -20.10 -9.03
CA ASP A 39 0.44 -20.92 -7.82
C ASP A 39 0.68 -20.08 -6.56
N LEU A 40 1.21 -18.86 -6.72
CA LEU A 40 1.41 -17.92 -5.61
C LEU A 40 0.13 -17.20 -5.17
N THR A 41 -0.95 -17.21 -5.94
CA THR A 41 -2.15 -16.42 -5.65
C THR A 41 -2.78 -16.78 -4.31
N ILE A 42 -2.96 -18.07 -4.01
CA ILE A 42 -3.51 -18.51 -2.72
C ILE A 42 -2.52 -18.30 -1.55
N PRO A 43 -1.24 -18.69 -1.65
CA PRO A 43 -0.23 -18.38 -0.63
C PRO A 43 -0.17 -16.90 -0.27
N ARG A 44 -0.14 -16.00 -1.26
CA ARG A 44 -0.09 -14.56 -1.03
C ARG A 44 -1.37 -14.02 -0.41
N LEU A 45 -2.54 -14.50 -0.86
CA LEU A 45 -3.80 -14.14 -0.23
C LEU A 45 -3.79 -14.53 1.26
N LYS A 46 -3.36 -15.75 1.58
CA LYS A 46 -3.23 -16.22 2.97
C LYS A 46 -2.22 -15.38 3.76
N GLU A 47 -1.08 -15.05 3.17
CA GLU A 47 -0.03 -14.23 3.78
C GLU A 47 -0.54 -12.84 4.19
N LEU A 48 -1.26 -12.15 3.30
CA LEU A 48 -1.79 -10.81 3.59
C LEU A 48 -2.92 -10.81 4.63
N THR A 49 -3.75 -11.86 4.61
CA THR A 49 -4.96 -11.97 5.44
C THR A 49 -4.75 -12.80 6.72
N SER A 50 -3.50 -13.12 7.07
CA SER A 50 -3.17 -13.76 8.33
C SER A 50 -3.11 -12.71 9.45
N GLY A 51 -3.97 -12.81 10.45
CA GLY A 51 -4.00 -11.88 11.58
C GLY A 51 -4.59 -10.52 11.20
N ASN A 52 -3.86 -9.43 11.47
CA ASN A 52 -4.35 -8.07 11.21
C ASN A 52 -4.06 -7.64 9.76
N THR A 53 -5.05 -7.83 8.89
CA THR A 53 -4.96 -7.55 7.45
C THR A 53 -4.57 -6.09 7.14
N PRO A 54 -5.23 -5.05 7.69
CA PRO A 54 -4.82 -3.67 7.43
C PRO A 54 -3.38 -3.37 7.83
N LEU A 55 -2.95 -3.87 9.00
CA LEU A 55 -1.58 -3.71 9.47
C LEU A 55 -0.57 -4.39 8.54
N ASN A 56 -0.86 -5.59 8.06
CA ASN A 56 0.02 -6.30 7.13
C ASN A 56 0.18 -5.56 5.80
N LEU A 57 -0.93 -5.08 5.24
CA LEU A 57 -0.92 -4.30 3.99
C LEU A 57 -0.10 -3.02 4.16
N LEU A 58 -0.39 -2.25 5.22
CA LEU A 58 0.28 -0.98 5.47
C LEU A 58 1.77 -1.15 5.78
N ALA A 59 2.15 -2.17 6.58
CA ALA A 59 3.54 -2.45 6.90
C ALA A 59 4.34 -2.85 5.65
N ARG A 60 3.74 -3.60 4.71
CA ARG A 60 4.37 -3.94 3.43
C ARG A 60 4.60 -2.70 2.59
N THR A 61 3.58 -1.89 2.39
CA THR A 61 3.69 -0.62 1.63
C THR A 61 4.77 0.28 2.21
N ILE A 62 4.80 0.50 3.53
CA ILE A 62 5.84 1.33 4.18
C ILE A 62 7.23 0.72 4.00
N TYR A 63 7.36 -0.60 4.19
CA TYR A 63 8.65 -1.27 4.11
C TYR A 63 9.27 -1.17 2.72
N SER A 64 8.44 -1.30 1.69
CA SER A 64 8.88 -1.28 0.31
C SER A 64 9.16 0.14 -0.21
N GLU A 65 8.41 1.14 0.21
CA GLU A 65 8.58 2.52 -0.26
C GLU A 65 9.75 3.25 0.41
N ASN A 66 10.00 2.94 1.68
CA ASN A 66 10.80 3.82 2.54
C ASN A 66 12.00 3.11 3.19
N ARG A 67 12.59 2.14 2.47
CA ARG A 67 13.78 1.45 2.95
C ARG A 67 14.95 2.43 3.04
N GLY A 68 15.52 2.55 4.24
CA GLY A 68 16.66 3.44 4.54
C GLY A 68 16.28 4.83 5.03
N GLU A 69 15.00 5.12 5.25
CA GLU A 69 14.54 6.45 5.63
C GLU A 69 14.36 6.59 7.15
N PRO A 70 14.35 7.83 7.69
CA PRO A 70 14.17 8.05 9.11
C PRO A 70 12.82 7.51 9.58
N TYR A 71 12.72 7.14 10.86
CA TYR A 71 11.50 6.56 11.43
C TYR A 71 10.27 7.44 11.18
N ARG A 72 10.44 8.76 11.33
CA ARG A 72 9.40 9.77 11.04
C ARG A 72 8.94 9.71 9.58
N GLY A 73 9.84 9.50 8.62
CA GLY A 73 9.49 9.34 7.21
C GLY A 73 8.66 8.08 6.96
N MET A 74 8.99 6.98 7.64
CA MET A 74 8.19 5.74 7.54
C MET A 74 6.78 5.93 8.10
N VAL A 75 6.61 6.66 9.21
CA VAL A 75 5.28 7.04 9.72
C VAL A 75 4.56 7.95 8.71
N ALA A 76 5.27 8.92 8.11
CA ALA A 76 4.73 9.84 7.12
C ALA A 76 4.10 9.12 5.91
N VAL A 77 4.80 8.13 5.33
CA VAL A 77 4.25 7.33 4.22
C VAL A 77 3.00 6.57 4.65
N GLY A 78 3.02 5.99 5.87
CA GLY A 78 1.84 5.33 6.44
C GLY A 78 0.65 6.28 6.60
N ALA A 79 0.92 7.50 7.05
CA ALA A 79 -0.11 8.53 7.21
C ALA A 79 -0.71 8.95 5.86
N VAL A 80 0.12 9.17 4.82
CA VAL A 80 -0.39 9.48 3.46
C VAL A 80 -1.32 8.38 2.94
N VAL A 81 -0.97 7.10 3.11
CA VAL A 81 -1.85 5.98 2.72
C VAL A 81 -3.21 6.06 3.43
N LEU A 82 -3.20 6.36 4.73
CA LEU A 82 -4.43 6.47 5.53
C LEU A 82 -5.22 7.76 5.21
N ASN A 83 -4.55 8.85 4.85
CA ASN A 83 -5.18 10.08 4.39
C ASN A 83 -5.88 9.87 3.06
N ARG A 84 -5.24 9.16 2.11
CA ARG A 84 -5.88 8.71 0.87
C ARG A 84 -7.13 7.87 1.15
N LEU A 85 -7.02 6.89 2.05
CA LEU A 85 -8.16 6.04 2.41
C LEU A 85 -9.37 6.82 2.98
N LYS A 86 -9.13 7.97 3.61
CA LYS A 86 -10.17 8.88 4.15
C LYS A 86 -10.67 9.89 3.12
N SER A 87 -9.96 10.11 2.02
CA SER A 87 -10.26 11.14 1.03
C SER A 87 -11.15 10.60 -0.08
N HIS A 88 -12.15 11.38 -0.49
CA HIS A 88 -13.01 11.07 -1.64
C HIS A 88 -12.27 11.11 -2.99
N GLN A 89 -11.05 11.65 -3.03
CA GLN A 89 -10.23 11.71 -4.25
C GLN A 89 -9.58 10.36 -4.59
N PHE A 90 -9.57 9.41 -3.65
CA PHE A 90 -8.88 8.13 -3.80
C PHE A 90 -9.85 6.96 -3.62
N PRO A 91 -9.53 5.79 -4.21
CA PRO A 91 -10.40 4.63 -4.13
C PRO A 91 -10.41 4.03 -2.72
N ASN A 92 -11.46 3.26 -2.43
CA ASN A 92 -11.56 2.38 -1.28
C ASN A 92 -11.81 0.93 -1.76
N PRO A 93 -11.43 -0.10 -0.98
CA PRO A 93 -10.75 -0.11 0.32
C PRO A 93 -9.22 0.11 0.23
N LEU A 94 -8.50 -0.04 1.36
CA LEU A 94 -7.03 0.10 1.46
C LEU A 94 -6.25 -0.61 0.34
N VAL A 95 -6.70 -1.81 -0.09
CA VAL A 95 -6.07 -2.52 -1.22
C VAL A 95 -6.06 -1.68 -2.48
N LYS A 96 -7.17 -0.99 -2.79
CA LYS A 96 -7.24 -0.12 -3.96
C LYS A 96 -6.38 1.12 -3.85
N VAL A 97 -6.18 1.66 -2.64
CA VAL A 97 -5.21 2.75 -2.41
C VAL A 97 -3.78 2.28 -2.71
N ILE A 98 -3.39 1.09 -2.22
CA ILE A 98 -2.01 0.61 -2.37
C ILE A 98 -1.71 0.06 -3.76
N THR A 99 -2.73 -0.38 -4.51
CA THR A 99 -2.57 -0.92 -5.88
C THR A 99 -3.05 0.03 -6.97
N GLU A 100 -3.37 1.28 -6.62
CA GLU A 100 -3.69 2.31 -7.60
C GLU A 100 -2.48 2.49 -8.55
N PRO A 101 -2.72 2.62 -9.88
CA PRO A 101 -1.64 2.80 -10.83
C PRO A 101 -0.71 3.95 -10.43
N LEU A 102 0.60 3.69 -10.42
CA LEU A 102 1.65 4.65 -10.07
C LEU A 102 1.62 5.17 -8.62
N ALA A 103 0.68 4.72 -7.78
CA ALA A 103 0.63 5.14 -6.38
C ALA A 103 1.84 4.62 -5.59
N PHE A 104 2.23 3.37 -5.85
CA PHE A 104 3.35 2.70 -5.21
C PHE A 104 4.05 1.78 -6.22
N THR A 105 5.24 2.20 -6.68
CA THR A 105 6.03 1.44 -7.68
C THR A 105 6.47 0.06 -7.17
N VAL A 106 6.38 -0.13 -5.86
CA VAL A 106 6.75 -1.36 -5.15
C VAL A 106 5.86 -2.55 -5.44
N VAL A 107 4.61 -2.33 -5.86
CA VAL A 107 3.71 -3.41 -6.24
C VAL A 107 4.11 -3.97 -7.60
N SER A 108 4.41 -3.08 -8.57
CA SER A 108 4.79 -3.49 -9.92
C SER A 108 6.21 -4.05 -10.01
N ASN A 109 7.14 -3.60 -9.17
CA ASN A 109 8.53 -4.12 -9.15
C ASN A 109 8.71 -5.35 -8.21
N GLY A 110 7.62 -5.88 -7.64
CA GLY A 110 7.62 -7.06 -6.78
C GLY A 110 8.11 -6.85 -5.34
N GLN A 111 8.62 -5.67 -4.98
CA GLN A 111 9.16 -5.41 -3.64
C GLN A 111 8.10 -5.42 -2.53
N PHE A 112 6.82 -5.20 -2.87
CA PHE A 112 5.70 -5.33 -1.94
C PHE A 112 5.66 -6.70 -1.22
N TRP A 113 6.15 -7.73 -1.90
CA TRP A 113 6.16 -9.10 -1.40
C TRP A 113 7.30 -9.43 -0.46
N LEU A 114 8.26 -8.53 -0.27
CA LEU A 114 9.31 -8.68 0.73
C LEU A 114 8.72 -8.69 2.13
N LYS A 115 9.26 -9.55 3.01
CA LYS A 115 8.79 -9.66 4.40
C LYS A 115 9.11 -8.36 5.16
N PRO A 116 8.10 -7.65 5.71
CA PRO A 116 8.35 -6.44 6.48
C PRO A 116 9.12 -6.75 7.76
N ASN A 117 10.03 -5.84 8.14
CA ASN A 117 10.75 -5.96 9.40
C ASN A 117 9.93 -5.41 10.58
N ARG A 118 10.41 -5.64 11.82
CA ARG A 118 9.75 -5.16 13.05
C ARG A 118 9.51 -3.64 13.05
N ARG A 119 10.43 -2.89 12.44
CA ARG A 119 10.35 -1.42 12.35
C ARG A 119 9.17 -0.98 11.49
N ALA A 120 8.94 -1.60 10.34
CA ALA A 120 7.81 -1.31 9.46
C ALA A 120 6.46 -1.60 10.13
N TYR A 121 6.35 -2.71 10.87
CA TYR A 121 5.16 -3.00 11.67
C TYR A 121 4.92 -1.98 12.78
N ARG A 122 5.98 -1.49 13.43
CA ARG A 122 5.87 -0.46 14.46
C ARG A 122 5.39 0.86 13.85
N THR A 123 5.97 1.30 12.74
CA THR A 123 5.57 2.54 12.06
C THR A 123 4.14 2.48 11.51
N ALA A 124 3.73 1.32 10.97
CA ALA A 124 2.36 1.10 10.52
C ALA A 124 1.36 1.25 11.68
N ARG A 125 1.66 0.66 12.84
CA ARG A 125 0.84 0.85 14.06
C ARG A 125 0.78 2.30 14.50
N GLU A 126 1.90 3.02 14.46
CA GLU A 126 1.93 4.44 14.83
C GLU A 126 1.05 5.29 13.90
N ALA A 127 1.14 5.07 12.58
CA ALA A 127 0.24 5.74 11.63
C ALA A 127 -1.23 5.37 11.86
N MET A 128 -1.54 4.09 12.12
CA MET A 128 -2.91 3.63 12.42
C MET A 128 -3.49 4.21 13.71
N LYS A 129 -2.65 4.62 14.67
CA LYS A 129 -3.08 5.38 15.86
C LYS A 129 -3.39 6.85 15.58
N GLY A 130 -3.20 7.31 14.34
CA GLY A 130 -3.45 8.69 13.92
C GLY A 130 -2.24 9.61 13.98
N ASN A 131 -1.03 9.08 14.22
CA ASN A 131 0.18 9.89 14.13
C ASN A 131 0.46 10.25 12.66
N ASP A 132 0.19 11.50 12.29
CA ASP A 132 0.43 12.04 10.96
C ASP A 132 1.43 13.21 11.01
N PRO A 133 2.72 12.97 10.69
CA PRO A 133 3.71 14.03 10.65
C PRO A 133 3.63 14.87 9.36
N THR A 134 2.68 14.63 8.45
CA THR A 134 2.62 15.19 7.09
C THR A 134 1.66 16.36 6.91
N ALA A 135 0.99 16.81 7.97
CA ALA A 135 -0.06 17.83 7.88
C ALA A 135 -1.16 17.44 6.87
N GLY A 136 -1.62 16.18 6.91
CA GLY A 136 -2.71 15.72 6.07
C GLY A 136 -2.36 15.59 4.58
N SER A 137 -1.10 15.34 4.23
CA SER A 137 -0.70 15.19 2.83
C SER A 137 -1.32 13.96 2.19
N LEU A 138 -1.59 14.07 0.89
CA LEU A 138 -2.13 13.02 0.03
C LEU A 138 -1.07 12.52 -0.95
N TYR A 139 0.02 13.26 -1.13
CA TYR A 139 1.09 12.96 -2.05
C TYR A 139 2.45 13.07 -1.37
N PHE A 140 3.40 12.29 -1.86
CA PHE A 140 4.80 12.47 -1.54
C PHE A 140 5.65 12.05 -2.74
N PHE A 141 6.84 12.62 -2.88
CA PHE A 141 7.79 12.26 -3.93
C PHE A 141 9.22 12.56 -3.50
N ASN A 142 10.18 11.88 -4.13
CA ASN A 142 11.59 12.20 -3.95
C ASN A 142 12.01 13.20 -5.05
N PRO A 143 12.33 14.46 -4.71
CA PRO A 143 12.65 15.48 -5.71
C PRO A 143 13.93 15.15 -6.50
N ASP A 144 14.85 14.35 -5.93
CA ASP A 144 16.10 13.96 -6.59
C ASP A 144 15.90 12.81 -7.60
N LYS A 145 14.74 12.12 -7.55
CA LYS A 145 14.42 10.98 -8.43
C LYS A 145 13.20 11.19 -9.31
N SER A 146 12.31 12.10 -8.94
CA SER A 146 11.04 12.30 -9.63
C SER A 146 11.25 13.00 -10.96
N THR A 147 10.82 12.36 -12.05
CA THR A 147 10.80 12.95 -13.39
C THR A 147 9.43 13.53 -13.75
N SER A 148 8.43 13.37 -12.88
CA SER A 148 7.06 13.81 -13.13
C SER A 148 6.93 15.33 -13.08
N THR A 149 6.45 15.96 -14.14
CA THR A 149 6.18 17.40 -14.15
C THR A 149 4.93 17.77 -13.35
N TRP A 150 4.02 16.82 -13.14
CA TRP A 150 2.79 17.04 -12.36
C TRP A 150 3.09 17.38 -10.89
N VAL A 151 4.15 16.80 -10.30
CA VAL A 151 4.51 17.11 -8.90
C VAL A 151 4.87 18.58 -8.69
N LYS A 152 5.29 19.29 -9.74
CA LYS A 152 5.58 20.74 -9.70
C LYS A 152 4.33 21.60 -9.49
N ARG A 153 3.13 21.03 -9.69
CA ARG A 153 1.84 21.71 -9.46
C ARG A 153 1.32 21.51 -8.04
N LEU A 154 1.96 20.66 -7.25
CA LEU A 154 1.55 20.38 -5.89
C LEU A 154 1.98 21.51 -4.96
N GLN A 155 1.09 21.89 -4.03
CA GLN A 155 1.45 22.80 -2.95
C GLN A 155 2.20 22.01 -1.87
N LEU A 156 3.52 22.21 -1.83
CA LEU A 156 4.38 21.53 -0.85
C LEU A 156 4.06 22.02 0.57
N LYS A 157 3.92 21.08 1.49
CA LYS A 157 3.70 21.36 2.92
C LYS A 157 4.98 21.23 3.72
N LEU A 158 5.80 20.21 3.45
CA LEU A 158 7.01 19.91 4.21
C LEU A 158 7.89 18.87 3.52
N ARG A 159 9.11 18.71 4.05
CA ARG A 159 10.05 17.65 3.69
C ARG A 159 10.42 16.81 4.91
N ILE A 160 10.39 15.49 4.77
CA ILE A 160 10.85 14.53 5.79
C ILE A 160 11.77 13.52 5.12
N GLY A 161 13.04 13.50 5.53
CA GLY A 161 14.05 12.67 4.86
C GLY A 161 14.24 13.12 3.41
N ARG A 162 14.20 12.17 2.47
CA ARG A 162 14.31 12.48 1.04
C ARG A 162 12.96 12.68 0.34
N HIS A 163 11.87 12.80 1.09
CA HIS A 163 10.54 12.96 0.52
C HIS A 163 9.95 14.33 0.85
N GLU A 164 9.39 14.97 -0.18
CA GLU A 164 8.53 16.14 -0.06
C GLU A 164 7.06 15.67 -0.03
N PHE A 165 6.23 16.33 0.76
CA PHE A 165 4.85 15.97 1.04
C PHE A 165 3.91 17.12 0.67
N ALA A 166 2.78 16.78 0.02
CA ALA A 166 1.74 17.70 -0.41
C ALA A 166 0.34 17.15 -0.09
#